data_AF-A0A951BCS5-F1
#
_entry.id   AF-A0A951BCS5-F1
#
_cell.length_a   1.000
_cell.length_b   1.000
_cell.length_c   1.000
_cell.angle_alpha   90.00
_cell.angle_beta   90.00
_cell.angle_gamma   90.00
#
_symmetry.space_group_name_H-M   'P 1'
#
loop_
_entity.id
_entity.type
_entity.pdbx_description
1 polymer ?
#
loop_
_entity_poly.entity_id
_entity_poly.type
_entity_poly.pdbx_seq_one_letter_code
_entity_poly.pdbx_strand_id
1 'polypeptide(L)'
;NINLKAVDHIDGRPAIRQLTSRRLSDVVVHECWSGACSVELRPNVQAPVFRLPARDMLDGFYWRADFTLVAGSIIHDYLASEEP
;
A
#
# COMPACT_ATOMS: atom_id res chain seq x y z
N ASN A 1 1.23 3.66 -6.12
CA ASN A 1 1.25 2.69 -4.99
C ASN A 1 2.68 2.60 -4.49
N ILE A 2 2.89 2.84 -3.20
CA ILE A 2 4.21 2.89 -2.55
C ILE A 2 4.19 1.84 -1.43
N ASN A 3 5.21 0.97 -1.38
CA ASN A 3 5.30 -0.05 -0.33
C ASN A 3 6.74 -0.20 0.15
N LEU A 4 6.89 -0.55 1.43
CA LEU A 4 8.14 -1.05 1.98
C LEU A 4 8.28 -2.55 1.64
N LYS A 5 9.27 -2.88 0.81
CA LYS A 5 9.70 -4.26 0.56
C LYS A 5 10.72 -4.63 1.63
N ALA A 6 10.33 -5.54 2.52
CA ALA A 6 11.17 -6.05 3.60
C ALA A 6 11.33 -7.57 3.48
N VAL A 7 12.57 -8.03 3.37
CA VAL A 7 12.94 -9.46 3.40
C VAL A 7 14.18 -9.61 4.28
N ASP A 8 14.22 -10.65 5.10
CA ASP A 8 15.32 -10.92 6.01
C ASP A 8 16.23 -12.02 5.46
N HIS A 9 17.49 -11.99 5.88
CA HIS A 9 18.42 -13.10 5.70
C HIS A 9 18.01 -14.29 6.56
N ILE A 10 18.63 -15.45 6.33
CA ILE A 10 18.39 -16.67 7.12
C ILE A 10 18.73 -16.51 8.61
N ASP A 11 19.61 -15.56 8.94
CA ASP A 11 20.01 -15.21 10.31
C ASP A 11 19.12 -14.12 10.94
N GLY A 12 18.06 -13.69 10.25
CA GLY A 12 17.11 -12.68 10.72
C GLY A 12 17.57 -11.23 10.55
N ARG A 13 18.78 -10.96 10.05
CA ARG A 13 19.20 -9.59 9.73
C ARG A 13 18.48 -9.08 8.47
N PRO A 14 18.22 -7.77 8.34
CA PRO A 14 17.64 -7.21 7.11
C PRO A 14 18.48 -7.55 5.87
N ALA A 15 17.87 -8.18 4.86
CA ALA A 15 18.50 -8.44 3.55
C ALA A 15 18.05 -7.44 2.48
N ILE A 16 16.76 -7.09 2.52
CA ILE A 16 16.15 -6.10 1.64
C ILE A 16 15.35 -5.14 2.51
N ARG A 17 15.61 -3.85 2.38
CA ARG A 17 14.78 -2.76 2.90
C ARG A 17 14.67 -1.70 1.84
N GLN A 18 13.65 -1.81 1.00
CA GLN A 18 13.50 -0.94 -0.17
C GLN A 18 12.14 -0.27 -0.13
N LEU A 19 12.11 1.05 -0.30
CA LEU A 19 10.89 1.74 -0.68
C LEU A 19 10.70 1.52 -2.18
N THR A 20 9.57 0.92 -2.54
CA THR A 20 9.22 0.61 -3.92
C THR A 20 8.02 1.43 -4.35
N SER A 21 8.01 1.83 -5.61
CA SER A 21 6.88 2.50 -6.24
C SER A 21 6.39 1.71 -7.44
N ARG A 22 5.09 1.76 -7.68
CA ARG A 22 4.48 1.28 -8.92
C ARG A 22 3.29 2.13 -9.30
N ARG A 23 3.11 2.26 -10.61
CA ARG A 23 1.94 2.88 -11.23
C ARG A 23 1.10 1.79 -11.88
N LEU A 24 -0.22 1.87 -11.72
CA LEU A 24 -1.13 1.02 -12.49
C LEU A 24 -1.11 1.50 -13.95
N SER A 25 -0.91 0.60 -14.91
CA SER A 25 -0.99 0.94 -16.34
C SER A 25 -2.34 0.56 -16.91
N ASP A 26 -2.65 1.09 -18.10
CA ASP A 26 -3.83 0.70 -18.90
C ASP A 26 -5.15 0.78 -18.10
N VAL A 27 -5.27 1.83 -17.28
CA VAL A 27 -6.42 1.99 -16.40
C VAL A 27 -7.63 2.42 -17.23
N VAL A 28 -8.67 1.60 -17.21
CA VAL A 28 -9.97 1.86 -17.84
C VAL A 28 -11.02 1.88 -16.74
N VAL A 29 -11.59 3.05 -16.45
CA VAL A 29 -12.68 3.18 -15.48
C VAL A 29 -14.00 3.00 -16.21
N HIS A 30 -14.77 1.99 -15.81
CA HIS A 30 -16.08 1.67 -16.39
C HIS A 30 -17.20 2.45 -15.72
N GLU A 31 -17.10 2.65 -14.41
CA GLU A 31 -18.03 3.45 -13.63
C GLU A 31 -17.38 3.89 -12.31
N CYS A 32 -17.86 5.03 -11.79
CA CYS A 32 -17.45 5.59 -10.51
C CYS A 32 -18.63 6.34 -9.89
N TRP A 33 -18.94 6.04 -8.63
CA TRP A 33 -20.04 6.58 -7.88
C TRP A 33 -19.54 7.05 -6.52
N SER A 34 -19.96 8.24 -6.09
CA SER A 34 -19.66 8.80 -4.77
C SER A 34 -20.89 8.82 -3.88
N GLY A 35 -20.72 8.69 -2.57
CA GLY A 35 -21.82 8.82 -1.63
C GLY A 35 -21.39 8.73 -0.17
N ALA A 36 -22.38 8.83 0.73
CA ALA A 36 -22.16 8.63 2.16
C ALA A 36 -21.62 7.22 2.44
N CYS A 37 -20.65 7.10 3.35
CA CYS A 37 -20.08 5.83 3.76
C CYS A 37 -19.90 5.75 5.28
N SER A 38 -19.82 4.52 5.79
CA SER A 38 -19.45 4.23 7.17
C SER A 38 -18.47 3.05 7.21
N VAL A 39 -17.63 3.01 8.26
CA VAL A 39 -16.74 1.88 8.54
C VAL A 39 -16.70 1.61 10.04
N GLU A 40 -16.71 0.33 10.41
CA GLU A 40 -16.49 -0.13 11.78
C GLU A 40 -15.20 -0.95 11.82
N LEU A 41 -14.28 -0.61 12.73
CA LEU A 41 -13.04 -1.34 12.93
C LEU A 41 -13.08 -2.07 14.28
N ARG A 42 -12.87 -3.38 14.25
CA ARG A 42 -12.84 -4.21 15.47
C ARG A 42 -11.42 -4.59 15.87
N PRO A 43 -11.11 -4.67 17.18
CA PRO A 43 -9.81 -5.13 17.63
C PRO A 43 -9.49 -6.56 17.17
N ASN A 44 -8.28 -6.75 16.65
CA ASN A 44 -7.73 -8.06 16.32
C ASN A 44 -6.21 -8.03 16.55
N VAL A 45 -5.67 -9.06 17.20
CA VAL A 45 -4.23 -9.11 17.55
C VAL A 45 -3.33 -9.30 16.34
N GLN A 46 -3.74 -10.08 15.34
CA GLN A 46 -2.97 -10.35 14.13
C GLN A 46 -3.24 -9.35 12.99
N ALA A 47 -4.34 -8.61 13.06
CA ALA A 47 -4.73 -7.59 12.08
C ALA A 47 -5.08 -6.28 12.79
N PRO A 48 -4.10 -5.52 13.30
CA PRO A 48 -4.33 -4.40 14.22
C PRO A 48 -4.78 -3.10 13.52
N VAL A 49 -5.69 -3.18 12.54
CA VAL A 49 -6.19 -2.02 11.77
C VAL A 49 -6.85 -0.98 12.68
N PHE A 50 -7.51 -1.42 13.76
CA PHE A 50 -8.13 -0.56 14.77
C PHE A 50 -7.18 0.45 15.44
N ARG A 51 -5.85 0.23 15.36
CA ARG A 51 -4.84 1.18 15.88
C ARG A 51 -4.82 2.50 15.11
N LEU A 52 -5.41 2.54 13.91
CA LEU A 52 -5.69 3.76 13.16
C LEU A 52 -7.22 3.98 13.14
N PRO A 53 -7.80 4.61 14.18
CA PRO A 53 -9.24 4.72 14.31
C PRO A 53 -9.84 5.67 13.27
N ALA A 54 -10.99 5.30 12.71
CA ALA A 54 -11.82 6.21 11.92
C ALA A 54 -12.42 7.27 12.86
N ARG A 55 -11.96 8.52 12.74
CA ARG A 55 -12.44 9.65 13.56
C ARG A 55 -13.65 10.32 12.91
N ASP A 56 -13.57 10.50 11.59
CA ASP A 56 -14.58 11.14 10.76
C ASP A 56 -14.80 10.29 9.51
N MET A 57 -16.07 10.15 9.09
CA MET A 57 -16.41 9.53 7.81
C MET A 57 -16.35 10.59 6.72
N LEU A 58 -15.41 10.45 5.79
CA LEU A 58 -15.24 11.34 4.64
C LEU A 58 -15.99 10.77 3.43
N ASP A 59 -15.44 10.95 2.24
CA ASP A 59 -16.06 10.51 0.98
C ASP A 59 -15.94 9.00 0.76
N GLY A 60 -17.06 8.37 0.41
CA GLY A 60 -17.11 7.00 -0.07
C GLY A 60 -17.15 6.95 -1.59
N PHE A 61 -16.33 6.07 -2.19
CA PHE A 61 -16.33 5.81 -3.63
C PHE A 61 -16.54 4.32 -3.91
N TYR A 62 -17.46 4.01 -4.84
CA TYR A 62 -17.54 2.72 -5.50
C TYR A 62 -17.11 2.91 -6.96
N TRP A 63 -16.26 2.03 -7.46
CA TRP A 63 -15.74 2.11 -8.81
C TRP A 63 -15.45 0.72 -9.36
N ARG A 64 -15.67 0.54 -10.66
CA ARG A 64 -15.32 -0.67 -11.42
C ARG A 64 -14.36 -0.25 -12.52
N ALA A 65 -13.20 -0.89 -12.57
CA ALA A 65 -12.14 -0.53 -13.50
C ALA A 65 -11.31 -1.76 -13.87
N ASP A 66 -10.79 -1.76 -15.09
CA ASP A 66 -9.68 -2.62 -15.48
C ASP A 66 -8.37 -1.86 -15.29
N PHE A 67 -7.32 -2.57 -14.90
CA PHE A 67 -5.97 -2.04 -14.88
C PHE A 67 -4.95 -3.17 -14.97
N THR A 68 -3.75 -2.84 -15.44
CA THR A 68 -2.61 -3.75 -15.45
C THR A 68 -1.64 -3.42 -14.33
N LEU A 69 -1.24 -4.44 -13.58
CA LEU A 69 -0.20 -4.32 -12.55
C LEU A 69 1.17 -4.57 -13.18
N VAL A 70 1.84 -3.51 -13.60
CA VAL A 70 3.20 -3.58 -14.16
C VAL A 70 4.27 -3.67 -13.07
N ALA A 71 5.49 -3.99 -13.50
CA ALA A 71 6.67 -3.95 -12.64
C ALA A 71 6.84 -2.56 -12.00
N GLY A 72 7.28 -2.55 -10.74
CA GLY A 72 7.63 -1.33 -10.02
C GLY A 72 9.10 -0.97 -10.16
N SER A 73 9.48 0.15 -9.54
CA SER A 73 10.87 0.57 -9.35
C SER A 73 11.20 0.69 -7.86
N ILE A 74 12.49 0.55 -7.53
CA ILE A 74 13.01 0.92 -6.22
C ILE A 74 13.23 2.44 -6.25
N ILE A 75 12.63 3.15 -5.30
CA ILE A 75 12.77 4.61 -5.18
C ILE A 75 13.69 5.02 -4.04
N HIS A 76 13.95 4.12 -3.10
CA HIS A 76 14.96 4.27 -2.05
C HIS A 76 15.37 2.90 -1.52
N ASP A 77 16.68 2.68 -1.32
CA ASP A 77 17.22 1.48 -0.68
C ASP A 77 17.88 1.87 0.64
N TYR A 78 17.31 1.42 1.75
CA TYR A 78 17.78 1.75 3.10
C TYR A 78 19.07 1.00 3.48
N LEU A 79 19.47 -0.02 2.72
CA LEU A 79 20.69 -0.78 2.96
C LEU A 79 21.79 -0.47 1.94
N ALA A 80 21.54 0.44 0.99
CA ALA A 80 22.61 0.96 0.16
C ALA A 80 23.66 1.60 1.07
N SER A 81 24.92 1.15 0.95
CA SER A 81 26.04 1.90 1.50
C SER A 81 26.05 3.28 0.85
N GLU A 82 26.32 4.34 1.61
CA GLU A 82 26.76 5.59 1.01
C GLU A 82 28.00 5.27 0.16
N GLU A 83 27.84 5.25 -1.18
CA GLU A 83 29.01 5.36 -2.03
C GLU A 83 29.63 6.74 -1.76
N PRO A 84 30.96 6.83 -1.56
CA PRO A 84 31.64 8.11 -1.45
C PRO A 84 31.49 8.97 -2.71
#